data_AF-A0A3B1CTM5-F1
#
_entry.id   AF-A0A3B1CTM5-F1
#
_cell.length_a   1.000
_cell.length_b   1.000
_cell.length_c   1.000
_cell.angle_alpha   90.00
_cell.angle_beta   90.00
_cell.angle_gamma   90.00
#
_symmetry.space_group_name_H-M   'P 1'
#
loop_
_entity.id
_entity.type
_entity.pdbx_description
1 polymer ?
#
loop_
_entity_poly.entity_id
_entity_poly.type
_entity_poly.pdbx_seq_one_letter_code
_entity_poly.pdbx_strand_id
1 'polypeptide(L)'
;EQAKPAMKKQDTPAEDVPEVKAMEAAPKKAPIEQAKPAMKKQDTPAEDVPEVKAMEAAPKKAPVEQAKPAMKKQDTPAEIKVTSTGFYKGAKACEECHEGEFKIWEKTKHHTSFRTAHREPKDSAKPSPKKILKNVAGAKRMKRNKTCYLCHYTLQQKSADAKPVAKSGTSCESCHGASSEWLAIHDNYGGEGIMRMDETPQHKKERIEKSAAKGLIWPSMKYQVVENCMSCHGLAHPDLSGDVLAKMLEAGHPINPDFEAVKYSQGTVRHRYTPEDITNNREMTPAEKAELFVIGHAAALVSAREAMSKSNEPKYTDAQNKRAQNAEAVLSLLSDIPEAAELMADPTRQNALTLVNALNGKDLTPQVGSLLPASSDYK
;
A
#
# COMPACT_ATOMS: atom_id res chain seq x y z
N GLU A 1 39.91 78.02 -25.73
CA GLU A 1 38.54 78.33 -26.15
C GLU A 1 37.72 77.04 -26.20
N GLN A 2 36.39 77.18 -26.12
CA GLN A 2 35.27 76.25 -26.39
C GLN A 2 35.55 74.99 -27.25
N ALA A 3 34.81 73.86 -27.21
CA ALA A 3 33.62 73.43 -26.44
C ALA A 3 33.42 71.89 -26.58
N LYS A 4 32.32 71.34 -26.02
CA LYS A 4 31.75 70.03 -26.40
C LYS A 4 31.31 70.02 -27.88
N PRO A 5 30.96 68.84 -28.44
CA PRO A 5 29.51 68.64 -28.56
C PRO A 5 29.02 67.23 -28.16
N ALA A 6 27.72 67.16 -27.90
CA ALA A 6 26.92 65.93 -27.87
C ALA A 6 25.78 66.07 -28.90
N MET A 7 25.41 64.98 -29.58
CA MET A 7 24.18 64.76 -30.40
C MET A 7 24.39 63.44 -31.19
N LYS A 8 23.39 62.63 -31.54
CA LYS A 8 21.94 62.63 -31.25
C LYS A 8 21.41 61.19 -31.33
N LYS A 9 20.21 60.94 -30.80
CA LYS A 9 19.51 59.65 -30.86
C LYS A 9 18.87 59.35 -32.23
N GLN A 10 18.54 58.08 -32.45
CA GLN A 10 17.33 57.66 -33.16
C GLN A 10 16.80 56.36 -32.50
N ASP A 11 15.52 56.34 -32.15
CA ASP A 11 14.89 55.40 -31.20
C ASP A 11 13.77 54.58 -31.89
N THR A 12 13.45 53.37 -31.37
CA THR A 12 12.33 52.42 -31.71
C THR A 12 12.52 51.38 -32.84
N PRO A 13 11.81 50.22 -32.81
CA PRO A 13 10.85 49.75 -31.79
C PRO A 13 11.20 48.42 -31.08
N ALA A 14 10.49 48.17 -29.98
CA ALA A 14 10.41 46.87 -29.32
C ALA A 14 9.29 46.02 -29.95
N GLU A 15 9.38 44.70 -29.85
CA GLU A 15 8.27 43.80 -30.19
C GLU A 15 7.27 43.69 -29.03
N ASP A 16 5.98 43.78 -29.35
CA ASP A 16 4.88 43.69 -28.39
C ASP A 16 4.73 42.28 -27.80
N VAL A 17 4.64 42.22 -26.47
CA VAL A 17 4.02 41.08 -25.76
C VAL A 17 2.62 41.53 -25.32
N PRO A 18 1.53 41.00 -25.91
CA PRO A 18 0.19 41.43 -25.55
C PRO A 18 -0.20 40.94 -24.14
N GLU A 19 -0.48 41.88 -23.27
CA GLU A 19 -1.07 41.68 -21.95
C GLU A 19 -2.51 41.13 -22.10
N VAL A 20 -2.73 39.86 -21.72
CA VAL A 20 -4.08 39.29 -21.72
C VAL A 20 -4.78 39.70 -20.42
N LYS A 21 -5.67 40.68 -20.55
CA LYS A 21 -6.52 41.19 -19.46
C LYS A 21 -7.34 40.09 -18.79
N ALA A 22 -7.60 40.28 -17.50
CA ALA A 22 -8.59 39.50 -16.77
C ALA A 22 -9.98 39.60 -17.46
N MET A 23 -10.64 38.45 -17.63
CA MET A 23 -12.05 38.38 -18.00
C MET A 23 -12.89 37.96 -16.79
N GLU A 24 -14.11 38.47 -16.77
CA GLU A 24 -15.00 38.51 -15.60
C GLU A 24 -15.58 37.14 -15.20
N ALA A 25 -16.14 37.10 -13.99
CA ALA A 25 -16.80 35.93 -13.43
C ALA A 25 -18.10 35.58 -14.18
N ALA A 26 -18.18 34.35 -14.68
CA ALA A 26 -19.44 33.76 -15.16
C ALA A 26 -20.36 33.37 -13.97
N PRO A 27 -21.69 33.35 -14.15
CA PRO A 27 -22.64 33.42 -13.05
C PRO A 27 -22.80 32.12 -12.25
N LYS A 28 -23.08 32.27 -10.95
CA LYS A 28 -23.46 31.18 -10.04
C LYS A 28 -24.75 30.51 -10.52
N LYS A 29 -24.70 29.21 -10.85
CA LYS A 29 -25.92 28.39 -10.94
C LYS A 29 -26.41 28.07 -9.52
N ALA A 30 -27.71 28.27 -9.31
CA ALA A 30 -28.39 27.95 -8.05
C ALA A 30 -28.49 26.42 -7.84
N PRO A 31 -28.80 25.94 -6.62
CA PRO A 31 -28.82 24.52 -6.30
C PRO A 31 -29.89 23.76 -7.09
N ILE A 32 -29.55 22.55 -7.55
CA ILE A 32 -30.56 21.60 -8.04
C ILE A 32 -31.22 20.97 -6.82
N GLU A 33 -32.49 21.31 -6.64
CA GLU A 33 -33.36 20.75 -5.60
C GLU A 33 -33.59 19.25 -5.85
N GLN A 34 -33.43 18.43 -4.81
CA GLN A 34 -33.66 16.98 -4.90
C GLN A 34 -35.16 16.69 -4.96
N ALA A 35 -35.71 16.58 -6.17
CA ALA A 35 -37.05 16.09 -6.38
C ALA A 35 -37.17 14.62 -5.93
N LYS A 36 -37.88 14.38 -4.82
CA LYS A 36 -38.26 13.03 -4.38
C LYS A 36 -39.19 12.40 -5.42
N PRO A 37 -38.95 11.16 -5.89
CA PRO A 37 -39.96 10.44 -6.66
C PRO A 37 -41.11 10.06 -5.73
N ALA A 38 -42.28 10.65 -5.95
CA ALA A 38 -43.50 10.25 -5.27
C ALA A 38 -43.94 8.87 -5.78
N MET A 39 -43.82 7.83 -4.95
CA MET A 39 -44.49 6.55 -5.21
C MET A 39 -46.01 6.77 -5.19
N LYS A 40 -46.64 6.72 -6.36
CA LYS A 40 -48.09 6.59 -6.46
C LYS A 40 -48.49 5.27 -5.80
N LYS A 41 -49.45 5.31 -4.88
CA LYS A 41 -50.21 4.12 -4.50
C LYS A 41 -50.98 3.66 -5.73
N GLN A 42 -50.85 2.38 -6.07
CA GLN A 42 -51.87 1.65 -6.81
C GLN A 42 -52.37 0.56 -5.87
N ASP A 43 -53.59 0.76 -5.37
CA ASP A 43 -54.37 -0.29 -4.74
C ASP A 43 -54.96 -1.20 -5.83
N THR A 44 -54.88 -2.52 -5.67
CA THR A 44 -55.77 -3.58 -6.24
C THR A 44 -55.20 -4.96 -5.86
N PRO A 45 -56.00 -6.05 -5.82
CA PRO A 45 -56.51 -6.53 -4.54
C PRO A 45 -55.87 -7.86 -4.10
N ALA A 46 -56.27 -8.33 -2.91
CA ALA A 46 -55.96 -9.69 -2.47
C ALA A 46 -56.71 -10.72 -3.32
N GLU A 47 -56.01 -11.76 -3.76
CA GLU A 47 -56.58 -13.02 -4.24
C GLU A 47 -55.92 -14.20 -3.52
N ASP A 48 -56.65 -15.32 -3.47
CA ASP A 48 -56.52 -16.38 -2.49
C ASP A 48 -55.19 -17.17 -2.49
N VAL A 49 -54.83 -17.65 -1.30
CA VAL A 49 -53.83 -18.69 -1.09
C VAL A 49 -54.51 -20.06 -1.19
N PRO A 50 -54.21 -20.92 -2.18
CA PRO A 50 -54.64 -22.31 -2.17
C PRO A 50 -53.71 -23.17 -1.30
N GLU A 51 -54.32 -23.83 -0.33
CA GLU A 51 -53.74 -24.84 0.55
C GLU A 51 -53.12 -26.01 -0.25
N VAL A 52 -51.79 -26.18 -0.18
CA VAL A 52 -51.11 -27.34 -0.76
C VAL A 52 -51.02 -28.50 0.24
N LYS A 53 -51.82 -29.54 -0.03
CA LYS A 53 -51.86 -30.80 0.73
C LYS A 53 -50.53 -31.55 0.69
N ALA A 54 -50.23 -32.24 1.78
CA ALA A 54 -49.15 -33.22 1.84
C ALA A 54 -49.42 -34.42 0.91
N MET A 55 -48.37 -34.94 0.29
CA MET A 55 -48.32 -36.28 -0.31
C MET A 55 -47.03 -36.98 0.09
N GLU A 56 -47.10 -38.31 0.22
CA GLU A 56 -46.13 -39.13 0.95
C GLU A 56 -44.91 -39.61 0.14
N ALA A 57 -43.85 -39.91 0.90
CA ALA A 57 -42.92 -41.03 0.74
C ALA A 57 -42.23 -41.31 -0.62
N ALA A 58 -40.91 -41.07 -0.64
CA ALA A 58 -39.95 -41.79 -1.47
C ALA A 58 -39.13 -42.77 -0.60
N PRO A 59 -38.57 -43.88 -1.16
CA PRO A 59 -38.18 -45.04 -0.36
C PRO A 59 -36.81 -44.91 0.36
N LYS A 60 -36.73 -45.56 1.52
CA LYS A 60 -35.53 -45.62 2.38
C LYS A 60 -34.40 -46.41 1.70
N LYS A 61 -33.20 -45.83 1.61
CA LYS A 61 -31.94 -46.57 1.40
C LYS A 61 -31.26 -46.82 2.74
N ALA A 62 -30.55 -47.94 2.84
CA ALA A 62 -29.89 -48.42 4.07
C ALA A 62 -28.74 -47.50 4.55
N PRO A 63 -28.34 -47.57 5.83
CA PRO A 63 -27.29 -46.71 6.38
C PRO A 63 -25.92 -47.13 5.82
N VAL A 64 -25.23 -46.19 5.16
CA VAL A 64 -23.80 -46.35 4.87
C VAL A 64 -23.02 -45.86 6.09
N GLU A 65 -22.20 -46.74 6.64
CA GLU A 65 -21.30 -46.47 7.76
C GLU A 65 -20.33 -45.32 7.41
N GLN A 66 -20.46 -44.19 8.12
CA GLN A 66 -19.60 -43.03 7.89
C GLN A 66 -18.22 -43.24 8.53
N ALA A 67 -17.32 -43.88 7.79
CA ALA A 67 -15.90 -43.82 8.08
C ALA A 67 -15.42 -42.36 8.03
N LYS A 68 -14.94 -41.84 9.16
CA LYS A 68 -14.37 -40.48 9.24
C LYS A 68 -13.19 -40.36 8.27
N PRO A 69 -13.19 -39.41 7.31
CA PRO A 69 -12.01 -39.15 6.50
C PRO A 69 -10.93 -38.56 7.41
N ALA A 70 -9.80 -39.24 7.55
CA ALA A 70 -8.63 -38.65 8.19
C ALA A 70 -8.19 -37.44 7.37
N MET A 71 -8.26 -36.24 7.95
CA MET A 71 -7.73 -35.03 7.33
C MET A 71 -6.23 -35.22 7.11
N LYS A 72 -5.83 -35.41 5.85
CA LYS A 72 -4.42 -35.28 5.46
C LYS A 72 -3.98 -33.86 5.82
N LYS A 73 -2.80 -33.74 6.43
CA LYS A 73 -2.15 -32.44 6.64
C LYS A 73 -2.15 -31.71 5.30
N GLN A 74 -2.69 -30.48 5.28
CA GLN A 74 -2.58 -29.64 4.10
C GLN A 74 -1.11 -29.26 3.94
N ASP A 75 -0.56 -29.48 2.75
CA ASP A 75 0.81 -29.08 2.44
C ASP A 75 0.94 -27.57 2.62
N THR A 76 1.94 -27.15 3.42
CA THR A 76 2.26 -25.74 3.61
C THR A 76 2.52 -25.10 2.24
N PRO A 77 1.91 -23.96 1.89
CA PRO A 77 2.15 -23.32 0.60
C PRO A 77 3.64 -23.07 0.41
N ALA A 78 4.20 -23.62 -0.67
CA ALA A 78 5.62 -23.49 -0.97
C ALA A 78 6.02 -22.00 -1.03
N GLU A 79 7.19 -21.67 -0.45
CA GLU A 79 7.70 -20.30 -0.43
C GLU A 79 7.79 -19.75 -1.86
N ILE A 80 6.92 -18.79 -2.20
CA ILE A 80 6.98 -18.10 -3.49
C ILE A 80 8.24 -17.23 -3.48
N LYS A 81 9.33 -17.79 -4.02
CA LYS A 81 10.61 -17.12 -4.17
C LYS A 81 10.50 -16.01 -5.20
N VAL A 82 10.24 -14.78 -4.73
CA VAL A 82 10.11 -13.59 -5.57
C VAL A 82 11.46 -13.22 -6.19
N THR A 83 11.74 -13.76 -7.38
CA THR A 83 12.91 -13.37 -8.19
C THR A 83 12.56 -12.14 -9.03
N SER A 84 12.52 -10.96 -8.41
CA SER A 84 12.22 -9.69 -9.08
C SER A 84 13.38 -9.21 -9.95
N THR A 85 13.52 -9.74 -11.17
CA THR A 85 14.32 -9.13 -12.25
C THR A 85 13.63 -7.96 -12.95
N GLY A 86 12.36 -7.72 -12.61
CA GLY A 86 11.56 -6.65 -13.19
C GLY A 86 11.97 -5.23 -12.79
N PHE A 87 11.74 -4.29 -13.71
CA PHE A 87 11.79 -2.85 -13.49
C PHE A 87 10.40 -2.22 -13.29
N TYR A 88 10.41 -0.99 -12.79
CA TYR A 88 9.22 -0.20 -12.48
C TYR A 88 8.70 0.53 -13.73
N LYS A 89 7.44 0.28 -14.13
CA LYS A 89 6.77 0.97 -15.25
C LYS A 89 6.12 2.30 -14.83
N GLY A 90 5.94 2.55 -13.54
CA GLY A 90 5.44 3.79 -12.97
C GLY A 90 3.91 3.85 -12.82
N ALA A 91 3.45 4.57 -11.80
CA ALA A 91 2.05 4.60 -11.34
C ALA A 91 0.99 4.91 -12.41
N LYS A 92 1.34 5.61 -13.50
CA LYS A 92 0.38 5.92 -14.58
C LYS A 92 -0.05 4.67 -15.37
N ALA A 93 0.79 3.65 -15.48
CA ALA A 93 0.39 2.35 -16.03
C ALA A 93 -0.59 1.58 -15.13
N CYS A 94 -0.73 1.99 -13.86
CA CYS A 94 -1.72 1.43 -12.94
C CYS A 94 -3.06 2.18 -13.01
N GLU A 95 -3.03 3.50 -13.24
CA GLU A 95 -4.22 4.37 -13.34
C GLU A 95 -5.21 3.90 -14.40
N GLU A 96 -4.71 3.35 -15.51
CA GLU A 96 -5.49 2.84 -16.65
C GLU A 96 -6.59 1.83 -16.25
N CYS A 97 -6.37 1.07 -15.16
CA CYS A 97 -7.34 0.12 -14.62
C CYS A 97 -7.76 0.42 -13.15
N HIS A 98 -6.98 1.22 -12.43
CA HIS A 98 -7.12 1.47 -10.98
C HIS A 98 -7.27 2.97 -10.66
N GLU A 99 -8.22 3.63 -11.34
CA GLU A 99 -8.44 5.08 -11.22
C GLU A 99 -8.85 5.48 -9.79
N GLY A 100 -9.63 4.64 -9.09
CA GLY A 100 -10.06 4.87 -7.71
C GLY A 100 -8.89 4.86 -6.72
N GLU A 101 -8.04 3.84 -6.81
CA GLU A 101 -6.81 3.69 -6.04
C GLU A 101 -5.82 4.82 -6.35
N PHE A 102 -5.68 5.20 -7.63
CA PHE A 102 -4.79 6.28 -8.04
C PHE A 102 -5.24 7.63 -7.47
N LYS A 103 -6.54 7.95 -7.50
CA LYS A 103 -7.15 9.15 -6.89
C LYS A 103 -7.00 9.21 -5.37
N ILE A 104 -6.83 8.07 -4.69
CA ILE A 104 -6.42 8.03 -3.28
C ILE A 104 -4.92 8.33 -3.18
N TRP A 105 -4.08 7.58 -3.90
CA TRP A 105 -2.62 7.73 -3.88
C TRP A 105 -2.17 9.18 -4.09
N GLU A 106 -2.77 9.91 -5.03
CA GLU A 106 -2.40 11.31 -5.31
C GLU A 106 -2.54 12.25 -4.09
N LYS A 107 -3.42 11.93 -3.13
CA LYS A 107 -3.67 12.74 -1.93
C LYS A 107 -2.69 12.41 -0.79
N THR A 108 -1.97 11.30 -0.89
CA THR A 108 -1.11 10.77 0.19
C THR A 108 0.19 11.55 0.37
N LYS A 109 0.87 11.27 1.50
CA LYS A 109 2.28 11.67 1.67
C LYS A 109 3.20 10.95 0.68
N HIS A 110 2.89 9.71 0.29
CA HIS A 110 3.67 8.97 -0.71
C HIS A 110 3.76 9.74 -2.04
N HIS A 111 2.64 10.17 -2.62
CA HIS A 111 2.68 11.03 -3.82
C HIS A 111 3.28 12.41 -3.55
N THR A 112 2.73 13.15 -2.57
CA THR A 112 3.08 14.58 -2.38
C THR A 112 4.54 14.81 -1.95
N SER A 113 5.17 13.83 -1.29
CA SER A 113 6.60 13.85 -0.91
C SER A 113 7.54 14.09 -2.10
N PHE A 114 7.15 13.70 -3.32
CA PHE A 114 7.93 13.97 -4.53
C PHE A 114 8.30 15.45 -4.71
N ARG A 115 7.40 16.34 -4.30
CA ARG A 115 7.55 17.79 -4.42
C ARG A 115 8.06 18.44 -3.13
N THR A 116 7.93 17.78 -1.97
CA THR A 116 8.15 18.41 -0.65
C THR A 116 9.32 17.84 0.15
N ALA A 117 9.62 16.53 0.09
CA ALA A 117 10.61 15.89 1.00
C ALA A 117 12.06 16.40 0.88
N HIS A 118 12.38 17.06 -0.23
CA HIS A 118 13.69 17.65 -0.52
C HIS A 118 13.77 19.16 -0.24
N ARG A 119 12.74 19.75 0.38
CA ARG A 119 12.68 21.16 0.74
C ARG A 119 12.85 21.30 2.26
N GLU A 120 13.78 22.13 2.70
CA GLU A 120 13.43 23.35 3.44
C GLU A 120 12.12 23.35 4.25
N PRO A 121 11.98 22.73 5.44
CA PRO A 121 10.81 23.03 6.28
C PRO A 121 10.82 24.52 6.68
N LYS A 122 9.64 25.15 6.76
CA LYS A 122 9.49 26.50 7.33
C LYS A 122 9.72 26.53 8.85
N ASP A 123 9.45 25.41 9.48
CA ASP A 123 9.61 25.17 10.91
C ASP A 123 11.03 24.63 11.16
N SER A 124 11.85 25.41 11.87
CA SER A 124 13.25 25.09 12.16
C SER A 124 13.44 23.95 13.15
N ALA A 125 12.40 23.51 13.86
CA ALA A 125 12.44 22.31 14.69
C ALA A 125 12.38 21.01 13.86
N LYS A 126 11.99 21.08 12.58
CA LYS A 126 11.93 19.91 11.70
C LYS A 126 13.31 19.61 11.08
N PRO A 127 13.66 18.32 10.87
CA PRO A 127 14.92 17.95 10.25
C PRO A 127 15.14 18.59 8.87
N SER A 128 16.36 19.08 8.63
CA SER A 128 16.78 19.67 7.35
C SER A 128 17.15 18.57 6.34
N PRO A 129 16.41 18.40 5.22
CA PRO A 129 16.75 17.41 4.21
C PRO A 129 18.11 17.70 3.55
N LYS A 130 18.51 18.97 3.40
CA LYS A 130 19.85 19.32 2.92
C LYS A 130 20.96 18.94 3.90
N LYS A 131 20.75 19.11 5.22
CA LYS A 131 21.72 18.66 6.23
C LYS A 131 21.90 17.14 6.17
N ILE A 132 20.81 16.38 6.13
CA ILE A 132 20.86 14.91 6.01
C ILE A 132 21.57 14.50 4.72
N LEU A 133 21.16 15.07 3.57
CA LEU A 133 21.75 14.78 2.27
C LEU A 133 23.25 15.12 2.15
N LYS A 134 23.74 16.11 2.92
CA LYS A 134 25.16 16.48 2.96
C LYS A 134 26.03 15.46 3.72
N ASN A 135 25.45 14.74 4.69
CA ASN A 135 26.18 13.78 5.53
C ASN A 135 26.17 12.34 4.98
N VAL A 136 25.28 12.04 4.02
CA VAL A 136 25.32 10.77 3.28
C VAL A 136 26.17 10.89 2.02
N ALA A 137 26.87 9.81 1.67
CA ALA A 137 27.65 9.74 0.44
C ALA A 137 26.75 9.76 -0.82
N GLY A 138 27.37 10.00 -1.98
CA GLY A 138 26.71 9.94 -3.28
C GLY A 138 26.20 11.28 -3.81
N ALA A 139 25.08 11.27 -4.52
CA ALA A 139 24.62 12.43 -5.29
C ALA A 139 24.05 13.55 -4.40
N LYS A 140 24.38 14.80 -4.73
CA LYS A 140 23.92 16.03 -4.05
C LYS A 140 22.42 16.38 -4.29
N ARG A 141 21.59 15.43 -4.73
CA ARG A 141 20.14 15.59 -4.92
C ARG A 141 19.45 14.27 -4.52
N MET A 142 18.49 14.31 -3.60
CA MET A 142 17.79 13.10 -3.11
C MET A 142 17.26 12.22 -4.26
N LYS A 143 16.64 12.81 -5.29
CA LYS A 143 16.11 12.12 -6.48
C LYS A 143 17.16 11.39 -7.35
N ARG A 144 18.45 11.51 -7.03
CA ARG A 144 19.58 10.85 -7.70
C ARG A 144 20.53 10.15 -6.72
N ASN A 145 20.25 10.18 -5.41
CA ASN A 145 21.06 9.58 -4.38
C ASN A 145 20.42 8.24 -3.98
N LYS A 146 21.19 7.14 -4.03
CA LYS A 146 20.65 5.79 -3.75
C LYS A 146 19.95 5.74 -2.41
N THR A 147 20.68 6.05 -1.35
CA THR A 147 20.18 6.14 0.03
C THR A 147 18.82 6.83 0.15
N CYS A 148 18.64 7.97 -0.54
CA CYS A 148 17.40 8.75 -0.43
C CYS A 148 16.26 8.19 -1.30
N TYR A 149 16.55 7.63 -2.47
CA TYR A 149 15.49 7.14 -3.34
C TYR A 149 14.90 5.79 -2.90
N LEU A 150 15.64 4.98 -2.13
CA LEU A 150 15.14 3.69 -1.60
C LEU A 150 13.75 3.82 -0.92
N CYS A 151 13.54 4.91 -0.18
CA CYS A 151 12.31 5.10 0.61
C CYS A 151 11.38 6.22 0.13
N HIS A 152 11.88 7.16 -0.70
CA HIS A 152 11.12 8.38 -1.05
C HIS A 152 10.65 8.49 -2.50
N TYR A 153 11.19 7.71 -3.44
CA TYR A 153 10.89 7.89 -4.87
C TYR A 153 10.78 6.56 -5.62
N THR A 154 9.79 6.47 -6.51
CA THR A 154 9.74 5.38 -7.49
C THR A 154 10.62 5.72 -8.68
N LEU A 155 11.58 4.84 -8.99
CA LEU A 155 12.48 4.98 -10.13
C LEU A 155 11.94 4.23 -11.36
N GLN A 156 11.18 4.92 -12.21
CA GLN A 156 10.63 4.36 -13.44
C GLN A 156 11.74 4.10 -14.49
N GLN A 157 11.61 3.00 -15.22
CA GLN A 157 12.40 2.67 -16.42
C GLN A 157 11.48 2.50 -17.64
N LYS A 158 12.01 2.74 -18.84
CA LYS A 158 11.28 2.52 -20.12
C LYS A 158 11.44 1.09 -20.66
N SER A 159 12.59 0.47 -20.37
CA SER A 159 12.99 -0.88 -20.75
C SER A 159 14.04 -1.35 -19.72
N ALA A 160 14.44 -2.63 -19.76
CA ALA A 160 15.41 -3.19 -18.83
C ALA A 160 16.74 -2.39 -18.80
N ASP A 161 17.27 -2.06 -19.98
CA ASP A 161 18.55 -1.32 -20.13
C ASP A 161 18.39 0.20 -19.95
N ALA A 162 17.16 0.72 -19.93
CA ALA A 162 16.92 2.15 -19.76
C ALA A 162 17.25 2.59 -18.34
N LYS A 163 18.02 3.68 -18.21
CA LYS A 163 18.40 4.26 -16.92
C LYS A 163 17.17 4.56 -16.04
N PRO A 164 17.13 4.11 -14.77
CA PRO A 164 16.07 4.46 -13.82
C PRO A 164 16.01 5.96 -13.53
N VAL A 165 14.79 6.52 -13.47
CA VAL A 165 14.55 7.94 -13.19
C VAL A 165 13.44 8.12 -12.17
N ALA A 166 13.69 8.93 -11.13
CA ALA A 166 12.67 9.32 -10.15
C ALA A 166 11.56 10.14 -10.81
N LYS A 167 10.39 9.52 -11.04
CA LYS A 167 9.25 10.11 -11.73
C LYS A 167 8.10 10.49 -10.80
N SER A 168 7.96 9.77 -9.69
CA SER A 168 7.00 10.02 -8.62
C SER A 168 7.66 9.85 -7.25
N GLY A 169 6.90 10.09 -6.19
CA GLY A 169 7.25 9.62 -4.85
C GLY A 169 7.11 8.09 -4.78
N THR A 170 7.09 7.54 -3.57
CA THR A 170 6.65 6.16 -3.32
C THR A 170 5.29 5.93 -3.99
N SER A 171 5.11 4.82 -4.71
CA SER A 171 3.89 4.59 -5.53
C SER A 171 3.45 3.12 -5.55
N CYS A 172 2.49 2.76 -6.40
CA CYS A 172 1.83 1.45 -6.43
C CYS A 172 2.84 0.30 -6.34
N GLU A 173 3.82 0.30 -7.23
CA GLU A 173 4.88 -0.72 -7.33
C GLU A 173 5.83 -0.77 -6.12
N SER A 174 5.87 0.28 -5.28
CA SER A 174 6.63 0.26 -4.02
C SER A 174 5.99 -0.66 -2.96
N CYS A 175 4.70 -0.97 -3.10
CA CYS A 175 3.99 -1.94 -2.25
C CYS A 175 3.68 -3.23 -3.02
N HIS A 176 3.32 -3.11 -4.31
CA HIS A 176 2.86 -4.22 -5.16
C HIS A 176 3.96 -4.89 -6.01
N GLY A 177 5.22 -4.43 -5.93
CA GLY A 177 6.34 -4.96 -6.70
C GLY A 177 6.51 -4.33 -8.08
N ALA A 178 7.66 -4.58 -8.72
CA ALA A 178 8.05 -3.98 -10.00
C ALA A 178 7.28 -4.58 -11.18
N SER A 179 6.48 -3.78 -11.89
CA SER A 179 5.43 -4.31 -12.77
C SER A 179 5.83 -4.78 -14.16
N SER A 180 7.10 -4.58 -14.58
CA SER A 180 7.49 -4.91 -15.96
C SER A 180 7.20 -6.35 -16.39
N GLU A 181 7.39 -7.34 -15.50
CA GLU A 181 7.22 -8.77 -15.78
C GLU A 181 5.82 -9.31 -15.50
N TRP A 182 5.05 -8.68 -14.61
CA TRP A 182 3.73 -9.18 -14.22
C TRP A 182 2.54 -8.39 -14.78
N LEU A 183 2.69 -7.14 -15.24
CA LEU A 183 1.55 -6.30 -15.65
C LEU A 183 0.72 -6.94 -16.78
N ALA A 184 1.37 -7.50 -17.80
CA ALA A 184 0.69 -8.17 -18.92
C ALA A 184 0.04 -9.51 -18.52
N ILE A 185 0.48 -10.12 -17.42
CA ILE A 185 -0.16 -11.31 -16.83
C ILE A 185 -1.38 -10.86 -16.03
N HIS A 186 -1.25 -9.78 -15.25
CA HIS A 186 -2.30 -9.23 -14.41
C HIS A 186 -3.53 -8.77 -15.20
N ASP A 187 -3.34 -8.13 -16.35
CA ASP A 187 -4.40 -7.56 -17.17
C ASP A 187 -5.10 -8.57 -18.12
N ASN A 188 -4.49 -9.72 -18.39
CA ASN A 188 -5.12 -10.75 -19.22
C ASN A 188 -6.18 -11.52 -18.42
N TYR A 189 -7.46 -11.49 -18.80
CA TYR A 189 -8.53 -12.22 -18.10
C TYR A 189 -8.97 -13.54 -18.78
N GLY A 190 -8.25 -13.98 -19.81
CA GLY A 190 -8.56 -15.23 -20.55
C GLY A 190 -8.44 -15.11 -22.07
N GLY A 191 -8.03 -13.97 -22.59
CA GLY A 191 -7.95 -13.68 -24.03
C GLY A 191 -8.59 -12.34 -24.40
N GLU A 192 -8.58 -12.04 -25.70
CA GLU A 192 -9.18 -10.82 -26.25
C GLU A 192 -10.70 -10.78 -25.98
N GLY A 193 -11.20 -9.64 -25.51
CA GLY A 193 -12.62 -9.41 -25.21
C GLY A 193 -13.14 -10.04 -23.92
N ILE A 194 -12.37 -10.89 -23.23
CA ILE A 194 -12.76 -11.44 -21.92
C ILE A 194 -12.59 -10.37 -20.85
N MET A 195 -13.67 -10.00 -20.16
CA MET A 195 -13.64 -9.03 -19.08
C MET A 195 -13.39 -9.71 -17.73
N ARG A 196 -12.97 -8.93 -16.73
CA ARG A 196 -12.69 -9.40 -15.35
C ARG A 196 -13.84 -10.18 -14.69
N MET A 197 -15.09 -9.89 -15.06
CA MET A 197 -16.28 -10.57 -14.53
C MET A 197 -16.57 -11.91 -15.22
N ASP A 198 -16.05 -12.10 -16.43
CA ASP A 198 -16.23 -13.31 -17.25
C ASP A 198 -15.03 -14.28 -17.14
N GLU A 199 -14.00 -13.91 -16.37
CA GLU A 199 -12.81 -14.72 -16.14
C GLU A 199 -13.17 -16.06 -15.48
N THR A 200 -12.76 -17.17 -16.09
CA THR A 200 -12.96 -18.50 -15.51
C THR A 200 -12.19 -18.69 -14.19
N PRO A 201 -12.71 -19.44 -13.20
CA PRO A 201 -12.02 -19.68 -11.94
C PRO A 201 -10.61 -20.29 -12.10
N GLN A 202 -10.43 -21.15 -13.11
CA GLN A 202 -9.13 -21.75 -13.44
C GLN A 202 -8.15 -20.68 -13.95
N HIS A 203 -8.57 -19.84 -14.91
CA HIS A 203 -7.71 -18.76 -15.42
C HIS A 203 -7.34 -17.77 -14.31
N LYS A 204 -8.30 -17.38 -13.46
CA LYS A 204 -8.08 -16.52 -12.30
C LYS A 204 -7.01 -17.06 -11.35
N LYS A 205 -7.09 -18.35 -11.03
CA LYS A 205 -6.10 -19.03 -10.20
C LYS A 205 -4.70 -18.96 -10.84
N GLU A 206 -4.59 -19.43 -12.09
CA GLU A 206 -3.31 -19.43 -12.81
C GLU A 206 -2.71 -18.03 -12.95
N ARG A 207 -3.53 -17.02 -13.22
CA ARG A 207 -3.12 -15.62 -13.35
C ARG A 207 -2.55 -15.08 -12.05
N ILE A 208 -3.23 -15.32 -10.93
CA ILE A 208 -2.76 -14.92 -9.59
C ILE A 208 -1.42 -15.59 -9.28
N GLU A 209 -1.31 -16.90 -9.51
CA GLU A 209 -0.07 -17.68 -9.28
C GLU A 209 1.08 -17.21 -10.19
N LYS A 210 0.85 -17.08 -11.50
CA LYS A 210 1.86 -16.66 -12.49
C LYS A 210 2.34 -15.23 -12.25
N SER A 211 1.43 -14.30 -11.93
CA SER A 211 1.79 -12.90 -11.63
C SER A 211 2.53 -12.77 -10.29
N ALA A 212 2.12 -13.52 -9.26
CA ALA A 212 2.80 -13.54 -7.96
C ALA A 212 4.22 -14.13 -8.07
N ALA A 213 4.40 -15.21 -8.85
CA ALA A 213 5.72 -15.75 -9.18
C ALA A 213 6.62 -14.76 -9.96
N LYS A 214 6.01 -13.78 -10.65
CA LYS A 214 6.69 -12.65 -11.29
C LYS A 214 6.82 -11.39 -10.41
N GLY A 215 6.48 -11.50 -9.12
CA GLY A 215 6.69 -10.44 -8.13
C GLY A 215 5.52 -9.48 -7.94
N LEU A 216 4.31 -9.78 -8.45
CA LEU A 216 3.12 -9.06 -8.04
C LEU A 216 2.76 -9.43 -6.60
N ILE A 217 2.71 -8.44 -5.72
CA ILE A 217 2.17 -8.59 -4.38
C ILE A 217 0.69 -8.17 -4.41
N TRP A 218 -0.19 -9.17 -4.36
CA TRP A 218 -1.63 -8.97 -4.34
C TRP A 218 -2.10 -8.38 -2.99
N PRO A 219 -3.20 -7.60 -2.93
CA PRO A 219 -3.76 -7.11 -1.67
C PRO A 219 -4.15 -8.20 -0.65
N SER A 220 -4.37 -9.44 -1.11
CA SER A 220 -4.58 -10.62 -0.25
C SER A 220 -3.30 -11.12 0.42
N MET A 221 -2.12 -10.80 -0.12
CA MET A 221 -0.81 -11.15 0.43
C MET A 221 -0.42 -10.16 1.54
N LYS A 222 -1.27 -10.07 2.58
CA LYS A 222 -1.24 -9.04 3.63
C LYS A 222 0.14 -8.90 4.28
N TYR A 223 0.79 -10.02 4.59
CA TYR A 223 2.14 -10.01 5.16
C TYR A 223 3.16 -9.35 4.22
N GLN A 224 3.22 -9.77 2.95
CA GLN A 224 4.14 -9.22 1.95
C GLN A 224 3.89 -7.72 1.68
N VAL A 225 2.64 -7.26 1.73
CA VAL A 225 2.30 -5.83 1.63
C VAL A 225 2.90 -5.05 2.83
N VAL A 226 2.75 -5.56 4.05
CA VAL A 226 3.24 -4.87 5.26
C VAL A 226 4.77 -5.02 5.42
N GLU A 227 5.35 -6.14 5.01
CA GLU A 227 6.80 -6.36 4.86
C GLU A 227 7.43 -5.26 3.98
N ASN A 228 6.84 -4.97 2.82
CA ASN A 228 7.24 -3.84 1.99
C ASN A 228 7.08 -2.48 2.69
N CYS A 229 6.03 -2.28 3.50
CA CYS A 229 5.90 -1.06 4.31
C CYS A 229 7.07 -0.92 5.31
N MET A 230 7.48 -2.01 5.96
CA MET A 230 8.56 -2.00 6.96
C MET A 230 9.93 -1.68 6.37
N SER A 231 10.18 -1.99 5.09
CA SER A 231 11.42 -1.58 4.40
C SER A 231 11.72 -0.08 4.57
N CYS A 232 10.67 0.75 4.53
CA CYS A 232 10.76 2.21 4.62
C CYS A 232 10.38 2.71 6.02
N HIS A 233 9.23 2.30 6.55
CA HIS A 233 8.70 2.79 7.82
C HIS A 233 9.46 2.22 9.04
N GLY A 234 10.00 1.01 8.94
CA GLY A 234 10.93 0.44 9.93
C GLY A 234 12.38 0.87 9.74
N LEU A 235 12.69 1.67 8.70
CA LEU A 235 14.06 2.01 8.28
C LEU A 235 14.94 0.75 8.12
N ALA A 236 14.39 -0.27 7.45
CA ALA A 236 14.94 -1.63 7.41
C ALA A 236 15.37 -2.10 6.01
N HIS A 237 15.27 -1.26 4.97
CA HIS A 237 15.58 -1.61 3.57
C HIS A 237 16.91 -2.38 3.41
N PRO A 238 16.98 -3.49 2.64
CA PRO A 238 18.19 -4.30 2.50
C PRO A 238 19.40 -3.50 1.99
N ASP A 239 19.23 -2.71 0.92
CA ASP A 239 20.28 -1.85 0.34
C ASP A 239 20.78 -0.67 1.21
N LEU A 240 20.28 -0.50 2.44
CA LEU A 240 20.71 0.57 3.35
C LEU A 240 21.75 0.03 4.35
N SER A 241 23.00 0.49 4.25
CA SER A 241 24.08 0.08 5.15
C SER A 241 24.09 0.84 6.49
N GLY A 242 24.64 0.21 7.52
CA GLY A 242 24.73 0.75 8.88
C GLY A 242 25.38 2.13 8.97
N ASP A 243 26.55 2.30 8.36
CA ASP A 243 27.27 3.59 8.35
C ASP A 243 26.45 4.73 7.75
N VAL A 244 25.71 4.45 6.68
CA VAL A 244 24.88 5.43 5.99
C VAL A 244 23.68 5.78 6.87
N LEU A 245 23.08 4.77 7.49
CA LEU A 245 21.96 4.91 8.41
C LEU A 245 22.33 5.73 9.64
N ALA A 246 23.48 5.45 10.27
CA ALA A 246 23.98 6.19 11.41
C ALA A 246 24.17 7.68 11.06
N LYS A 247 24.84 7.97 9.92
CA LYS A 247 25.04 9.33 9.41
C LYS A 247 23.72 10.04 9.09
N MET A 248 22.70 9.33 8.62
CA MET A 248 21.35 9.89 8.43
C MET A 248 20.73 10.31 9.76
N LEU A 249 20.76 9.43 10.76
CA LEU A 249 20.12 9.65 12.06
C LEU A 249 20.83 10.74 12.88
N GLU A 250 22.16 10.77 12.89
CA GLU A 250 22.99 11.84 13.46
C GLU A 250 22.71 13.20 12.79
N ALA A 251 22.57 13.21 11.45
CA ALA A 251 22.20 14.41 10.72
C ALA A 251 20.73 14.84 10.93
N GLY A 252 19.95 14.07 11.69
CA GLY A 252 18.60 14.39 12.14
C GLY A 252 17.47 13.64 11.44
N HIS A 253 17.75 12.62 10.61
CA HIS A 253 16.69 11.88 9.92
C HIS A 253 15.66 11.32 10.93
N PRO A 254 14.35 11.45 10.64
CA PRO A 254 13.33 10.91 11.50
C PRO A 254 13.33 9.38 11.46
N ILE A 255 12.92 8.77 12.58
CA ILE A 255 12.57 7.36 12.67
C ILE A 255 11.30 7.28 13.51
N ASN A 256 10.33 6.46 13.09
CA ASN A 256 9.06 6.30 13.78
C ASN A 256 8.91 4.84 14.24
N PRO A 257 9.27 4.51 15.49
CA PRO A 257 9.05 3.16 16.02
C PRO A 257 7.55 2.85 16.23
N ASP A 258 6.68 3.86 16.18
CA ASP A 258 5.23 3.76 16.37
C ASP A 258 4.48 3.73 15.02
N PHE A 259 5.07 3.11 13.99
CA PHE A 259 4.35 2.77 12.76
C PHE A 259 3.40 1.60 13.03
N GLU A 260 2.15 1.74 12.60
CA GLU A 260 1.09 0.75 12.80
C GLU A 260 0.30 0.60 11.49
N ALA A 261 0.13 -0.63 11.01
CA ALA A 261 -0.37 -0.94 9.68
C ALA A 261 -1.86 -0.62 9.48
N VAL A 262 -2.69 -0.76 10.52
CA VAL A 262 -4.14 -0.46 10.47
C VAL A 262 -4.38 1.05 10.35
N LYS A 263 -3.67 1.91 11.11
CA LYS A 263 -3.76 3.38 11.02
C LYS A 263 -3.51 3.90 9.60
N TYR A 264 -2.57 3.30 8.88
CA TYR A 264 -2.28 3.66 7.48
C TYR A 264 -3.27 3.02 6.51
N SER A 265 -3.53 1.71 6.60
CA SER A 265 -4.43 0.99 5.68
C SER A 265 -5.88 1.44 5.75
N GLN A 266 -6.32 1.97 6.91
CA GLN A 266 -7.67 2.52 7.09
C GLN A 266 -7.72 4.05 6.92
N GLY A 267 -6.55 4.69 6.94
CA GLY A 267 -6.35 6.13 6.74
C GLY A 267 -5.91 6.48 5.32
N THR A 268 -4.76 7.13 5.18
CA THR A 268 -4.30 7.72 3.91
C THR A 268 -4.17 6.73 2.76
N VAL A 269 -3.83 5.47 3.03
CA VAL A 269 -3.65 4.46 1.98
C VAL A 269 -4.82 3.47 1.93
N ARG A 270 -6.01 3.81 2.43
CA ARG A 270 -7.20 2.99 2.19
C ARG A 270 -7.64 3.09 0.74
N HIS A 271 -7.54 1.98 0.00
CA HIS A 271 -7.94 1.88 -1.42
C HIS A 271 -8.56 0.51 -1.71
N ARG A 272 -9.49 0.09 -0.85
CA ARG A 272 -10.08 -1.26 -0.85
C ARG A 272 -11.34 -1.32 -1.70
N TYR A 273 -11.15 -1.31 -3.01
CA TYR A 273 -12.20 -1.56 -3.99
C TYR A 273 -12.32 -3.06 -4.28
N THR A 274 -13.50 -3.51 -4.71
CA THR A 274 -13.75 -4.91 -5.09
C THR A 274 -14.17 -5.01 -6.55
N PRO A 275 -13.90 -6.11 -7.29
CA PRO A 275 -14.35 -6.26 -8.68
C PRO A 275 -15.85 -6.01 -8.86
N GLU A 276 -16.64 -6.40 -7.86
CA GLU A 276 -18.10 -6.29 -7.83
C GLU A 276 -18.57 -4.88 -7.40
N ASP A 277 -17.69 -4.05 -6.84
CA ASP A 277 -17.97 -2.67 -6.42
C ASP A 277 -16.67 -1.85 -6.43
N ILE A 278 -16.37 -1.28 -7.60
CA ILE A 278 -15.22 -0.38 -7.83
C ILE A 278 -15.48 1.06 -7.37
N THR A 279 -16.67 1.36 -6.85
CA THR A 279 -17.05 2.71 -6.42
C THR A 279 -16.80 2.93 -4.92
N ASN A 280 -16.81 1.84 -4.16
CA ASN A 280 -16.79 1.84 -2.71
C ASN A 280 -15.39 1.50 -2.17
N ASN A 281 -14.75 2.49 -1.55
CA ASN A 281 -13.48 2.31 -0.84
C ASN A 281 -13.73 1.75 0.56
N ARG A 282 -14.00 0.44 0.62
CA ARG A 282 -14.57 -0.25 1.79
C ARG A 282 -13.66 -0.18 3.01
N GLU A 283 -14.25 0.07 4.18
CA GLU A 283 -13.55 -0.14 5.45
C GLU A 283 -13.31 -1.64 5.68
N MET A 284 -12.30 -1.95 6.50
CA MET A 284 -12.18 -3.28 7.10
C MET A 284 -13.16 -3.44 8.25
N THR A 285 -13.71 -4.65 8.40
CA THR A 285 -14.44 -5.09 9.60
C THR A 285 -13.50 -5.17 10.82
N PRO A 286 -14.01 -5.24 12.06
CA PRO A 286 -13.19 -5.42 13.25
C PRO A 286 -12.24 -6.64 13.17
N ALA A 287 -12.74 -7.79 12.70
CA ALA A 287 -11.94 -8.99 12.51
C ALA A 287 -10.82 -8.81 11.47
N GLU A 288 -11.12 -8.20 10.31
CA GLU A 288 -10.10 -7.87 9.29
C GLU A 288 -9.05 -6.88 9.81
N LYS A 289 -9.44 -5.93 10.69
CA LYS A 289 -8.50 -5.03 11.37
C LYS A 289 -7.64 -5.78 12.39
N ALA A 290 -8.22 -6.68 13.19
CA ALA A 290 -7.51 -7.50 14.18
C ALA A 290 -6.47 -8.43 13.51
N GLU A 291 -6.85 -9.07 12.41
CA GLU A 291 -5.93 -9.87 11.59
C GLU A 291 -4.78 -9.01 11.04
N LEU A 292 -5.07 -7.88 10.38
CA LEU A 292 -4.03 -7.01 9.82
C LEU A 292 -3.12 -6.40 10.91
N PHE A 293 -3.66 -6.11 12.09
CA PHE A 293 -2.90 -5.62 13.24
C PHE A 293 -1.84 -6.64 13.66
N VAL A 294 -2.24 -7.90 13.88
CA VAL A 294 -1.31 -8.99 14.21
C VAL A 294 -0.27 -9.21 13.10
N ILE A 295 -0.70 -9.24 11.84
CA ILE A 295 0.21 -9.37 10.68
C ILE A 295 1.22 -8.21 10.64
N GLY A 296 0.79 -7.00 10.97
CA GLY A 296 1.65 -5.83 11.06
C GLY A 296 2.68 -5.92 12.17
N HIS A 297 2.30 -6.44 13.34
CA HIS A 297 3.24 -6.71 14.43
C HIS A 297 4.20 -7.86 14.09
N ALA A 298 3.76 -8.93 13.43
CA ALA A 298 4.63 -9.99 12.93
C ALA A 298 5.71 -9.46 11.96
N ALA A 299 5.32 -8.67 10.95
CA ALA A 299 6.25 -8.01 10.03
C ALA A 299 7.16 -6.98 10.75
N ALA A 300 6.66 -6.30 11.79
CA ALA A 300 7.45 -5.39 12.60
C ALA A 300 8.55 -6.11 13.37
N LEU A 301 8.26 -7.28 13.97
CA LEU A 301 9.21 -8.07 14.73
C LEU A 301 10.36 -8.59 13.85
N VAL A 302 10.03 -9.29 12.76
CA VAL A 302 11.01 -9.82 11.79
C VAL A 302 11.94 -8.70 11.31
N SER A 303 11.36 -7.63 10.74
CA SER A 303 12.14 -6.53 10.19
C SER A 303 12.92 -5.73 11.24
N ALA A 304 12.47 -5.66 12.49
CA ALA A 304 13.21 -5.02 13.57
C ALA A 304 14.43 -5.85 14.00
N ARG A 305 14.26 -7.17 14.17
CA ARG A 305 15.33 -8.08 14.56
C ARG A 305 16.40 -8.20 13.48
N GLU A 306 16.00 -8.29 12.21
CA GLU A 306 16.92 -8.18 11.06
C GLU A 306 17.64 -6.82 11.04
N ALA A 307 16.90 -5.71 11.25
CA ALA A 307 17.46 -4.36 11.24
C ALA A 307 18.51 -4.14 12.34
N MET A 308 18.33 -4.68 13.55
CA MET A 308 19.30 -4.53 14.64
C MET A 308 20.72 -5.00 14.27
N SER A 309 20.85 -5.99 13.39
CA SER A 309 22.17 -6.46 12.92
C SER A 309 22.93 -5.43 12.07
N LYS A 310 22.26 -4.40 11.55
CA LYS A 310 22.83 -3.47 10.58
C LYS A 310 23.63 -2.33 11.20
N SER A 311 23.34 -1.90 12.43
CA SER A 311 23.98 -0.73 13.04
C SER A 311 23.84 -0.72 14.56
N ASN A 312 24.93 -0.39 15.24
CA ASN A 312 24.98 -0.16 16.69
C ASN A 312 24.73 1.30 17.09
N GLU A 313 24.20 2.13 16.18
CA GLU A 313 23.85 3.52 16.51
C GLU A 313 22.71 3.53 17.55
N PRO A 314 22.84 4.27 18.68
CA PRO A 314 21.89 4.17 19.79
C PRO A 314 20.43 4.47 19.40
N LYS A 315 20.18 5.58 18.70
CA LYS A 315 18.82 5.99 18.31
C LYS A 315 18.15 4.98 17.37
N TYR A 316 18.91 4.33 16.50
CA TYR A 316 18.43 3.21 15.70
C TYR A 316 18.11 2.00 16.57
N THR A 317 19.06 1.58 17.41
CA THR A 317 18.96 0.39 18.26
C THR A 317 17.76 0.49 19.20
N ASP A 318 17.57 1.65 19.85
CA ASP A 318 16.43 1.94 20.72
C ASP A 318 15.10 1.88 19.95
N ALA A 319 15.06 2.44 18.74
CA ALA A 319 13.87 2.40 17.90
C ALA A 319 13.52 0.97 17.43
N GLN A 320 14.51 0.16 17.06
CA GLN A 320 14.28 -1.25 16.69
C GLN A 320 13.88 -2.09 17.91
N ASN A 321 14.52 -1.90 19.05
CA ASN A 321 14.12 -2.55 20.31
C ASN A 321 12.67 -2.22 20.67
N LYS A 322 12.26 -0.95 20.60
CA LYS A 322 10.87 -0.54 20.84
C LYS A 322 9.90 -1.19 19.85
N ARG A 323 10.24 -1.28 18.56
CA ARG A 323 9.42 -1.99 17.55
C ARG A 323 9.25 -3.48 17.88
N ALA A 324 10.35 -4.15 18.25
CA ALA A 324 10.33 -5.57 18.63
C ALA A 324 9.49 -5.80 19.91
N GLN A 325 9.72 -5.02 20.96
CA GLN A 325 8.97 -5.09 22.22
C GLN A 325 7.46 -4.86 22.02
N ASN A 326 7.09 -3.85 21.21
CA ASN A 326 5.68 -3.59 20.87
C ASN A 326 5.04 -4.78 20.11
N ALA A 327 5.81 -5.47 19.28
CA ALA A 327 5.32 -6.65 18.56
C ALA A 327 5.24 -7.90 19.44
N GLU A 328 6.25 -8.18 20.25
CA GLU A 328 6.26 -9.26 21.24
C GLU A 328 5.10 -9.12 22.23
N ALA A 329 4.81 -7.90 22.70
CA ALA A 329 3.66 -7.63 23.57
C ALA A 329 2.33 -8.04 22.91
N VAL A 330 2.11 -7.71 21.63
CA VAL A 330 0.88 -8.09 20.91
C VAL A 330 0.83 -9.59 20.60
N LEU A 331 1.94 -10.17 20.14
CA LEU A 331 2.02 -11.60 19.80
C LEU A 331 1.84 -12.49 21.04
N SER A 332 2.26 -12.05 22.23
CA SER A 332 2.05 -12.77 23.48
C SER A 332 0.58 -12.95 23.88
N LEU A 333 -0.34 -12.14 23.34
CA LEU A 333 -1.78 -12.27 23.58
C LEU A 333 -2.40 -13.45 22.82
N LEU A 334 -1.71 -13.97 21.81
CA LEU A 334 -2.15 -15.09 20.96
C LEU A 334 -1.73 -16.44 21.55
N SER A 335 -1.93 -16.60 22.86
CA SER A 335 -1.50 -17.80 23.62
C SER A 335 -2.12 -19.12 23.14
N ASP A 336 -3.22 -19.05 22.38
CA ASP A 336 -3.90 -20.17 21.72
C ASP A 336 -3.39 -20.49 20.29
N ILE A 337 -2.36 -19.77 19.82
CA ILE A 337 -1.77 -19.88 18.48
C ILE A 337 -0.26 -20.19 18.61
N PRO A 338 0.16 -21.47 18.58
CA PRO A 338 1.56 -21.87 18.77
C PRO A 338 2.55 -21.15 17.84
N GLU A 339 2.14 -20.89 16.60
CA GLU A 339 2.93 -20.20 15.58
C GLU A 339 3.32 -18.76 16.00
N ALA A 340 2.56 -18.13 16.90
CA ALA A 340 2.91 -16.82 17.45
C ALA A 340 4.07 -16.93 18.45
N ALA A 341 4.12 -18.00 19.25
CA ALA A 341 5.24 -18.30 20.14
C ALA A 341 6.49 -18.73 19.35
N GLU A 342 6.33 -19.52 18.29
CA GLU A 342 7.42 -19.89 17.38
C GLU A 342 8.03 -18.65 16.70
N LEU A 343 7.21 -17.71 16.21
CA LEU A 343 7.69 -16.45 15.64
C LEU A 343 8.41 -15.56 16.67
N MET A 344 7.97 -15.52 17.93
CA MET A 344 8.67 -14.77 18.98
C MET A 344 10.01 -15.41 19.36
N ALA A 345 10.11 -16.75 19.32
CA ALA A 345 11.33 -17.48 19.62
C ALA A 345 12.37 -17.40 18.48
N ASP A 346 11.91 -17.47 17.23
CA ASP A 346 12.73 -17.34 16.02
C ASP A 346 12.08 -16.36 15.02
N PRO A 347 12.40 -15.06 15.09
CA PRO A 347 11.81 -13.98 14.27
C PRO A 347 12.12 -14.01 12.76
N THR A 348 11.85 -15.11 12.08
CA THR A 348 12.07 -15.26 10.63
C THR A 348 10.82 -14.94 9.81
N ARG A 349 11.05 -14.54 8.56
CA ARG A 349 10.01 -14.41 7.53
C ARG A 349 9.17 -15.68 7.36
N GLN A 350 9.80 -16.86 7.43
CA GLN A 350 9.10 -18.13 7.28
C GLN A 350 8.15 -18.40 8.45
N ASN A 351 8.57 -18.13 9.68
CA ASN A 351 7.70 -18.28 10.85
C ASN A 351 6.55 -17.26 10.82
N ALA A 352 6.79 -16.04 10.33
CA ALA A 352 5.75 -15.04 10.17
C ALA A 352 4.71 -15.43 9.11
N LEU A 353 5.13 -16.00 7.97
CA LEU A 353 4.21 -16.58 6.97
C LEU A 353 3.45 -17.79 7.53
N THR A 354 4.08 -18.59 8.37
CA THR A 354 3.46 -19.76 9.03
C THR A 354 2.36 -19.30 10.01
N LEU A 355 2.64 -18.29 10.84
CA LEU A 355 1.63 -17.60 11.66
C LEU A 355 0.49 -17.05 10.79
N VAL A 356 0.77 -16.28 9.74
CA VAL A 356 -0.26 -15.69 8.86
C VAL A 356 -1.21 -16.76 8.30
N ASN A 357 -0.68 -17.92 7.90
CA ASN A 357 -1.51 -19.05 7.46
C ASN A 357 -2.38 -19.61 8.60
N ALA A 358 -1.85 -19.74 9.82
CA ALA A 358 -2.59 -20.19 11.00
C ALA A 358 -3.69 -19.20 11.47
N LEU A 359 -3.55 -17.90 11.17
CA LEU A 359 -4.59 -16.89 11.44
C LEU A 359 -5.81 -16.98 10.51
N ASN A 360 -5.70 -17.68 9.37
CA ASN A 360 -6.74 -17.67 8.34
C ASN A 360 -8.09 -18.18 8.85
N GLY A 361 -9.12 -17.33 8.80
CA GLY A 361 -10.47 -17.65 9.27
C GLY A 361 -10.68 -17.57 10.79
N LYS A 362 -9.67 -17.18 11.58
CA LYS A 362 -9.82 -16.88 13.01
C LYS A 362 -10.25 -15.43 13.23
N ASP A 363 -11.16 -15.19 14.18
CA ASP A 363 -11.41 -13.83 14.69
C ASP A 363 -10.48 -13.56 15.88
N LEU A 364 -9.61 -12.56 15.73
CA LEU A 364 -8.64 -12.16 16.76
C LEU A 364 -9.13 -10.93 17.57
N THR A 365 -10.34 -10.46 17.30
CA THR A 365 -10.95 -9.33 18.02
C THR A 365 -11.00 -9.55 19.54
N PRO A 366 -11.26 -10.77 20.09
CA PRO A 366 -11.19 -11.00 21.53
C PRO A 366 -9.81 -10.77 22.15
N GLN A 367 -8.73 -11.09 21.43
CA GLN A 367 -7.34 -10.97 21.89
C GLN A 367 -6.78 -9.56 21.72
N VAL A 368 -6.99 -8.91 20.56
CA VAL A 368 -6.33 -7.64 20.21
C VAL A 368 -7.29 -6.48 19.93
N GLY A 369 -8.61 -6.68 19.98
CA GLY A 369 -9.61 -5.68 19.61
C GLY A 369 -9.53 -4.37 20.41
N SER A 370 -9.14 -4.44 21.69
CA SER A 370 -8.95 -3.27 22.55
C SER A 370 -7.67 -2.48 22.24
N LEU A 371 -6.73 -3.05 21.48
CA LEU A 371 -5.50 -2.40 21.03
C LEU A 371 -5.62 -1.80 19.62
N LEU A 372 -6.72 -2.09 18.93
CA LEU A 372 -6.97 -1.54 17.60
C LEU A 372 -7.04 -0.01 17.62
N PRO A 373 -6.46 0.66 16.62
CA PRO A 373 -6.52 2.11 16.52
C PRO A 373 -7.96 2.61 16.35
N ALA A 374 -8.31 3.64 17.12
CA ALA A 374 -9.55 4.39 16.94
C ALA A 374 -9.60 5.05 15.56
N SER A 375 -10.79 5.21 14.97
CA SER A 375 -10.94 5.82 13.64
C SER A 375 -10.44 7.27 13.54
N SER A 376 -10.35 7.98 14.67
CA SER A 376 -9.73 9.31 14.77
C SER A 376 -8.21 9.30 14.56
N ASP A 377 -7.56 8.14 14.73
CA ASP A 377 -6.11 7.98 14.62
C ASP A 377 -5.64 7.57 13.22
N TYR A 378 -6.59 7.33 12.30
CA TYR A 378 -6.29 6.92 10.93
C TYR A 378 -5.61 8.10 10.19
N LYS A 379 -4.46 7.85 9.56
CA LYS A 379 -3.47 8.89 9.23
C LYS A 379 -2.92 8.85 7.81
#